data_AF-A0A852TY62-F1
#
_entry.id   AF-A0A852TY62-F1
#
_cell.length_a   1.000
_cell.length_b   1.000
_cell.length_c   1.000
_cell.angle_alpha   90.00
_cell.angle_beta   90.00
_cell.angle_gamma   90.00
#
_symmetry.space_group_name_H-M   'P 1'
#
loop_
_entity.id
_entity.type
_entity.pdbx_description
1 polymer ?
#
loop_
_entity_poly.entity_id
_entity_poly.type
_entity_poly.pdbx_seq_one_letter_code
_entity_poly.pdbx_strand_id
1 'polypeptide(L)'
;MAGDPLSGDGATPWRLDALLRLACAAVVGGDPGDLPPAEPRRVPPGRPGDYATALPMRIAGREGRAAPDLAADLAAELRSRPQVVDAVAERPGFVNLTLAPAARVRVVRAAAEGGAYLSGRTCWGASGRDSDAADPWALSALHEAGTAERARAWARADARRRIALAAGPGGAALPPPSPRPARGGDPPAADADWRDPCLGSAPGGTEAARLLRAIGEASARVAFCRSQPERPRPGEVTGPGLPALPAPDEPGNWARHTDANPAFAVRYAHAHAHVTAFRWARDLGLARTPAGRGYCAAAVADLDAPPAAALIGALFDGPGALAAAARRSEPHILVRYLEGLSAAYHEWRESCDAITGESTGRATADGGRGEITAARLDTCAAVAGVLRTGLSLLGVSAPTRL
;
A
#
# COMPACT_ATOMS: atom_id res chain seq x y z
N MET A 1 -14.94 29.86 -7.51
CA MET A 1 -14.20 28.80 -8.23
C MET A 1 -13.50 27.94 -7.21
N ALA A 2 -14.03 26.74 -6.92
CA ALA A 2 -13.28 25.78 -6.12
C ALA A 2 -11.99 25.43 -6.88
N GLY A 3 -10.84 25.42 -6.20
CA GLY A 3 -9.57 25.07 -6.82
C GLY A 3 -9.59 23.66 -7.40
N ASP A 4 -8.74 23.40 -8.38
CA ASP A 4 -8.62 22.09 -9.02
C ASP A 4 -8.21 21.00 -8.00
N PRO A 5 -9.02 19.94 -7.79
CA PRO A 5 -8.72 18.87 -6.82
C PRO A 5 -7.42 18.11 -7.11
N LEU A 6 -6.98 18.08 -8.37
CA LEU A 6 -5.74 17.42 -8.79
C LEU A 6 -4.50 18.34 -8.74
N SER A 7 -4.65 19.60 -8.35
CA SER A 7 -3.55 20.53 -8.14
C SER A 7 -2.77 20.17 -6.86
N GLY A 8 -1.51 19.74 -7.01
CA GLY A 8 -0.68 19.25 -5.89
C GLY A 8 -0.24 17.79 -6.10
N ASP A 9 -0.58 16.91 -5.16
CA ASP A 9 -0.06 15.53 -5.06
C ASP A 9 -0.66 14.52 -6.08
N GLY A 10 -1.31 15.02 -7.13
CA GLY A 10 -1.75 14.20 -8.26
C GLY A 10 -3.05 13.42 -8.05
N ALA A 11 -3.25 12.42 -8.91
CA ALA A 11 -4.43 11.58 -9.00
C ALA A 11 -4.51 10.52 -7.88
N THR A 12 -4.40 10.93 -6.62
CA THR A 12 -4.65 10.05 -5.48
C THR A 12 -6.12 9.59 -5.45
N PRO A 13 -6.47 8.46 -4.80
CA PRO A 13 -7.84 7.97 -4.77
C PRO A 13 -8.87 9.00 -4.26
N TRP A 14 -8.55 9.74 -3.19
CA TRP A 14 -9.47 10.75 -2.63
C TRP A 14 -9.52 12.04 -3.45
N ARG A 15 -8.42 12.46 -4.09
CA ARG A 15 -8.45 13.62 -4.99
C ARG A 15 -9.21 13.31 -6.27
N LEU A 16 -9.11 12.08 -6.79
CA LEU A 16 -9.90 11.63 -7.93
C LEU A 16 -11.38 11.46 -7.55
N ASP A 17 -11.67 10.95 -6.35
CA ASP A 17 -13.04 10.93 -5.80
C ASP A 17 -13.63 12.34 -5.72
N ALA A 18 -12.89 13.30 -5.17
CA ALA A 18 -13.27 14.71 -5.11
C ALA A 18 -13.47 15.34 -6.49
N LEU A 19 -12.58 15.05 -7.46
CA LEU A 19 -12.73 15.50 -8.85
C LEU A 19 -14.05 15.01 -9.46
N LEU A 20 -14.33 13.71 -9.30
CA LEU A 20 -15.52 13.06 -9.85
C LEU A 20 -16.80 13.60 -9.22
N ARG A 21 -16.82 13.77 -7.89
CA ARG A 21 -17.94 14.42 -7.19
C ARG A 21 -18.13 15.87 -7.61
N LEU A 22 -17.04 16.63 -7.76
CA LEU A 22 -17.09 18.02 -8.22
C LEU A 22 -17.65 18.12 -9.65
N ALA A 23 -17.22 17.24 -10.56
CA ALA A 23 -17.75 17.16 -11.92
C ALA A 23 -19.23 16.76 -11.94
N CYS A 24 -19.58 15.76 -11.14
CA CYS A 24 -20.97 15.32 -11.05
C CYS A 24 -21.89 16.40 -10.47
N ALA A 25 -21.45 17.14 -9.45
CA ALA A 25 -22.21 18.26 -8.89
C ALA A 25 -22.42 19.40 -9.90
N ALA A 26 -21.46 19.65 -10.79
CA ALA A 26 -21.64 20.61 -11.88
C ALA A 26 -22.71 20.16 -12.90
N VAL A 27 -22.84 18.84 -13.12
CA VAL A 27 -23.84 18.25 -14.03
C VAL A 27 -25.26 18.25 -13.44
N VAL A 28 -25.40 17.88 -12.16
CA VAL A 28 -26.73 17.70 -11.53
C VAL A 28 -27.18 18.90 -10.70
N GLY A 29 -26.27 19.82 -10.40
CA GLY A 29 -26.48 20.92 -9.46
C GLY A 29 -26.34 20.48 -8.00
N GLY A 30 -25.91 21.40 -7.14
CA GLY A 30 -25.78 21.17 -5.69
C GLY A 30 -24.33 21.07 -5.19
N ASP A 31 -24.17 20.56 -3.98
CA ASP A 31 -22.85 20.45 -3.32
C ASP A 31 -22.20 19.08 -3.58
N PRO A 32 -20.90 19.02 -3.94
CA PRO A 32 -20.16 17.76 -4.11
C PRO A 32 -20.15 16.86 -2.86
N GLY A 33 -20.31 17.45 -1.68
CA GLY A 33 -20.42 16.75 -0.39
C GLY A 33 -21.67 15.89 -0.28
N ASP A 34 -22.78 16.30 -0.90
CA ASP A 34 -24.07 15.61 -0.85
C ASP A 34 -24.13 14.36 -1.72
N LEU A 35 -23.22 14.23 -2.68
CA LEU A 35 -23.14 13.06 -3.56
C LEU A 35 -22.57 11.85 -2.79
N PRO A 36 -22.83 10.59 -3.19
CA PRO A 36 -22.12 9.44 -2.62
C PRO A 36 -20.64 9.44 -3.05
N PRO A 37 -19.75 8.73 -2.32
CA PRO A 37 -18.36 8.54 -2.78
C PRO A 37 -18.32 7.98 -4.21
N ALA A 38 -17.46 8.55 -5.05
CA ALA A 38 -17.31 8.14 -6.44
C ALA A 38 -16.54 6.81 -6.57
N GLU A 39 -15.73 6.47 -5.56
CA GLU A 39 -14.95 5.22 -5.47
C GLU A 39 -14.22 4.88 -6.78
N PRO A 40 -13.34 5.76 -7.29
CA PRO A 40 -12.62 5.50 -8.53
C PRO A 40 -11.80 4.21 -8.41
N ARG A 41 -11.85 3.38 -9.44
CA ARG A 41 -11.09 2.12 -9.52
C ARG A 41 -10.22 2.13 -10.76
N ARG A 42 -9.06 1.48 -10.68
CA ARG A 42 -8.27 1.25 -11.88
C ARG A 42 -8.99 0.34 -12.85
N VAL A 43 -8.86 0.68 -14.13
CA VAL A 43 -9.33 -0.13 -15.23
C VAL A 43 -8.32 -1.26 -15.48
N PRO A 44 -8.77 -2.53 -15.66
CA PRO A 44 -7.87 -3.62 -15.98
C PRO A 44 -7.10 -3.39 -17.29
N PRO A 45 -5.90 -3.98 -17.45
CA PRO A 45 -5.17 -3.91 -18.71
C PRO A 45 -6.03 -4.37 -19.91
N GLY A 46 -5.91 -3.69 -21.05
CA GLY A 46 -6.65 -4.01 -22.27
C GLY A 46 -8.07 -3.42 -22.35
N ARG A 47 -8.49 -2.66 -21.34
CA ARG A 47 -9.73 -1.85 -21.36
C ARG A 47 -9.39 -0.36 -21.54
N PRO A 48 -10.29 0.44 -22.13
CA PRO A 48 -10.03 1.86 -22.37
C PRO A 48 -10.05 2.67 -21.06
N GLY A 49 -9.11 3.60 -20.93
CA GLY A 49 -8.99 4.49 -19.77
C GLY A 49 -8.12 3.94 -18.64
N ASP A 50 -7.81 4.81 -17.69
CA ASP A 50 -6.96 4.53 -16.53
C ASP A 50 -7.79 4.17 -15.30
N TYR A 51 -8.90 4.87 -15.13
CA TYR A 51 -9.81 4.71 -14.00
C TYR A 51 -11.26 4.67 -14.46
N ALA A 52 -12.11 4.08 -13.65
CA ALA A 52 -13.54 3.99 -13.87
C ALA A 52 -14.31 4.42 -12.62
N THR A 53 -15.48 5.02 -12.82
CA THR A 53 -16.46 5.25 -11.76
C THR A 53 -17.86 4.79 -12.16
N ALA A 54 -18.59 4.29 -11.17
CA ALA A 54 -20.01 3.96 -11.28
C ALA A 54 -20.91 5.04 -10.65
N LEU A 55 -20.37 6.24 -10.38
CA LEU A 55 -21.10 7.34 -9.73
C LEU A 55 -22.45 7.64 -10.42
N PRO A 56 -22.56 7.74 -11.76
CA PRO A 56 -23.84 7.97 -12.44
C PRO A 56 -24.92 6.96 -12.08
N MET A 57 -24.57 5.68 -11.98
CA MET A 57 -25.51 4.61 -11.61
C MET A 57 -25.99 4.75 -10.16
N ARG A 58 -25.11 5.21 -9.27
CA ARG A 58 -25.43 5.39 -7.84
C ARG A 58 -26.36 6.58 -7.59
N ILE A 59 -26.39 7.56 -8.50
CA ILE A 59 -27.21 8.77 -8.35
C ILE A 59 -28.42 8.80 -9.29
N ALA A 60 -28.50 7.94 -10.31
CA ALA A 60 -29.60 7.89 -11.28
C ALA A 60 -30.99 7.91 -10.64
N GLY A 61 -31.20 7.10 -9.59
CA GLY A 61 -32.48 7.06 -8.87
C GLY A 61 -32.79 8.34 -8.08
N ARG A 62 -31.78 9.00 -7.52
CA ARG A 62 -31.92 10.27 -6.79
C ARG A 62 -32.30 11.41 -7.74
N GLU A 63 -31.66 11.46 -8.89
CA GLU A 63 -31.84 12.54 -9.87
C GLU A 63 -33.04 12.29 -10.82
N GLY A 64 -33.65 11.10 -10.79
CA GLY A 64 -34.74 10.75 -11.69
C GLY A 64 -34.31 10.67 -13.16
N ARG A 65 -33.03 10.38 -13.43
CA ARG A 65 -32.41 10.37 -14.77
C ARG A 65 -31.82 9.01 -15.09
N ALA A 66 -31.78 8.66 -16.38
CA ALA A 66 -31.14 7.42 -16.81
C ALA A 66 -29.62 7.46 -16.57
N ALA A 67 -29.05 6.37 -16.03
CA ALA A 67 -27.63 6.29 -15.73
C ALA A 67 -26.70 6.52 -16.94
N PRO A 68 -27.02 6.03 -18.16
CA PRO A 68 -26.23 6.33 -19.36
C PRO A 68 -26.20 7.83 -19.71
N ASP A 69 -27.31 8.55 -19.51
CA ASP A 69 -27.39 9.98 -19.82
C ASP A 69 -26.55 10.79 -18.81
N LEU A 70 -26.66 10.44 -17.52
CA LEU A 70 -25.80 11.02 -16.48
C LEU A 70 -24.31 10.72 -16.72
N ALA A 71 -23.98 9.52 -17.21
CA ALA A 71 -22.61 9.15 -17.54
C ALA A 71 -22.08 9.96 -18.73
N ALA A 72 -22.91 10.19 -19.76
CA ALA A 72 -22.56 11.00 -20.92
C ALA A 72 -22.27 12.45 -20.55
N ASP A 73 -23.13 13.06 -19.72
CA ASP A 73 -22.94 14.42 -19.23
C ASP A 73 -21.71 14.55 -18.33
N LEU A 74 -21.51 13.59 -17.42
CA LEU A 74 -20.31 13.55 -16.57
C LEU A 74 -19.04 13.42 -17.40
N ALA A 75 -19.04 12.57 -18.43
CA ALA A 75 -17.91 12.43 -19.34
C ALA A 75 -17.63 13.73 -20.12
N ALA A 76 -18.66 14.46 -20.55
CA ALA A 76 -18.51 15.76 -21.21
C ALA A 76 -17.92 16.82 -20.27
N GLU A 77 -18.43 16.91 -19.04
CA GLU A 77 -17.89 17.80 -18.00
C GLU A 77 -16.43 17.46 -17.67
N LEU A 78 -16.08 16.18 -17.52
CA LEU A 78 -14.70 15.77 -17.23
C LEU A 78 -13.74 16.13 -18.36
N ARG A 79 -14.13 16.00 -19.64
CA ARG A 79 -13.30 16.40 -20.79
C ARG A 79 -13.01 17.90 -20.85
N SER A 80 -13.80 18.74 -20.16
CA SER A 80 -13.50 20.17 -20.06
C SER A 80 -12.34 20.49 -19.11
N ARG A 81 -11.86 19.49 -18.33
CA ARG A 81 -10.85 19.69 -17.29
C ARG A 81 -9.45 19.42 -17.81
N PRO A 82 -8.46 20.28 -17.51
CA PRO A 82 -7.13 20.21 -18.14
C PRO A 82 -6.30 18.98 -17.74
N GLN A 83 -6.67 18.27 -16.67
CA GLN A 83 -5.97 17.07 -16.19
C GLN A 83 -6.53 15.78 -16.80
N VAL A 84 -7.67 15.85 -17.47
CA VAL A 84 -8.35 14.73 -18.11
C VAL A 84 -8.00 14.76 -19.59
N VAL A 85 -7.32 13.71 -20.05
CA VAL A 85 -7.00 13.54 -21.48
C VAL A 85 -8.25 13.11 -22.24
N ASP A 86 -9.02 12.19 -21.65
CA ASP A 86 -10.29 11.74 -22.22
C ASP A 86 -11.21 11.20 -21.12
N ALA A 87 -12.51 11.20 -21.39
CA ALA A 87 -13.51 10.53 -20.58
C ALA A 87 -14.63 9.98 -21.47
N VAL A 88 -14.92 8.69 -21.29
CA VAL A 88 -15.87 7.94 -22.12
C VAL A 88 -16.94 7.31 -21.24
N ALA A 89 -18.20 7.56 -21.60
CA ALA A 89 -19.34 6.92 -20.98
C ALA A 89 -19.57 5.53 -21.61
N GLU A 90 -19.69 4.51 -20.77
CA GLU A 90 -19.98 3.13 -21.19
C GLU A 90 -21.28 2.63 -20.57
N ARG A 91 -22.06 1.89 -21.34
CA ARG A 91 -23.26 1.21 -20.82
C ARG A 91 -22.82 0.12 -19.83
N PRO A 92 -23.50 -0.05 -18.68
CA PRO A 92 -24.80 0.51 -18.29
C PRO A 92 -24.80 1.88 -17.59
N GLY A 93 -23.68 2.61 -17.53
CA GLY A 93 -23.58 3.91 -16.85
C GLY A 93 -22.23 4.15 -16.13
N PHE A 94 -21.15 3.54 -16.62
CA PHE A 94 -19.80 3.79 -16.14
C PHE A 94 -19.19 4.98 -16.88
N VAL A 95 -18.26 5.67 -16.23
CA VAL A 95 -17.37 6.63 -16.91
C VAL A 95 -15.94 6.15 -16.75
N ASN A 96 -15.29 5.81 -17.87
CA ASN A 96 -13.87 5.53 -17.95
C ASN A 96 -13.13 6.83 -18.24
N LEU A 97 -12.04 7.08 -17.51
CA LEU A 97 -11.29 8.32 -17.57
C LEU A 97 -9.81 8.05 -17.81
N THR A 98 -9.22 8.80 -18.73
CA THR A 98 -7.79 8.83 -19.02
C THR A 98 -7.23 10.12 -18.46
N LEU A 99 -6.25 10.03 -17.56
CA LEU A 99 -5.61 11.21 -16.98
C LEU A 99 -4.31 11.53 -17.69
N ALA A 100 -3.91 12.79 -17.62
CA ALA A 100 -2.57 13.19 -18.07
C ALA A 100 -1.50 12.38 -17.29
N PRO A 101 -0.46 11.84 -17.94
CA PRO A 101 0.64 11.14 -17.28
C PRO A 101 1.20 11.91 -16.07
N ALA A 102 1.37 13.22 -16.22
CA ALA A 102 1.85 14.10 -15.15
C ALA A 102 0.93 14.11 -13.90
N ALA A 103 -0.38 13.91 -14.05
CA ALA A 103 -1.31 13.79 -12.93
C ALA A 103 -1.22 12.41 -12.25
N ARG A 104 -1.04 11.34 -13.03
CA ARG A 104 -0.88 9.96 -12.51
C ARG A 104 0.39 9.81 -11.69
N VAL A 105 1.53 10.21 -12.23
CA VAL A 105 2.84 9.96 -11.59
C VAL A 105 3.05 10.76 -10.31
N ARG A 106 2.30 11.86 -10.10
CA ARG A 106 2.36 12.64 -8.86
C ARG A 106 1.87 11.88 -7.63
N VAL A 107 1.09 10.79 -7.79
CA VAL A 107 0.69 9.87 -6.71
C VAL A 107 1.90 9.38 -5.91
N VAL A 108 3.04 9.19 -6.57
CA VAL A 108 4.31 8.79 -5.93
C VAL A 108 4.65 9.70 -4.74
N ARG A 109 4.38 11.00 -4.83
CA ARG A 109 4.68 11.95 -3.76
C ARG A 109 3.80 11.76 -2.55
N ALA A 110 2.49 11.67 -2.79
CA ALA A 110 1.53 11.40 -1.74
C ALA A 110 1.88 10.09 -1.03
N ALA A 111 2.19 9.05 -1.81
CA ALA A 111 2.50 7.72 -1.30
C ALA A 111 3.79 7.65 -0.47
N ALA A 112 4.73 8.59 -0.64
CA ALA A 112 5.92 8.70 0.23
C ALA A 112 5.54 8.95 1.70
N GLU A 113 4.38 9.54 1.98
CA GLU A 113 3.84 9.69 3.32
C GLU A 113 3.12 8.43 3.84
N GLY A 114 3.27 7.29 3.18
CA GLY A 114 2.99 5.92 3.64
C GLY A 114 1.70 5.74 4.46
N GLY A 115 1.79 5.96 5.77
CA GLY A 115 0.67 5.86 6.71
C GLY A 115 -0.44 6.85 6.43
N ALA A 116 -0.08 8.10 6.15
CA ALA A 116 -1.04 9.14 5.80
C ALA A 116 -1.74 8.81 4.48
N TYR A 117 -0.96 8.33 3.52
CA TYR A 117 -1.47 7.95 2.21
C TYR A 117 -2.43 6.75 2.27
N LEU A 118 -2.03 5.65 2.89
CA LEU A 118 -2.86 4.44 2.95
C LEU A 118 -4.17 4.65 3.72
N SER A 119 -4.14 5.45 4.79
CA SER A 119 -5.33 5.75 5.60
C SER A 119 -6.15 6.93 5.08
N GLY A 120 -5.60 7.75 4.17
CA GLY A 120 -6.18 9.00 3.71
C GLY A 120 -6.20 10.10 4.78
N ARG A 121 -5.24 10.14 5.70
CA ARG A 121 -5.22 11.04 6.89
C ARG A 121 -3.88 11.73 7.08
N THR A 122 -3.87 13.02 7.38
CA THR A 122 -2.67 13.86 7.32
C THR A 122 -1.86 13.99 8.62
N CYS A 123 -2.18 13.29 9.71
CA CYS A 123 -1.46 13.48 10.98
C CYS A 123 -0.56 12.29 11.38
N TRP A 124 0.75 12.48 11.24
CA TRP A 124 1.74 11.90 12.14
C TRP A 124 1.95 12.88 13.30
N GLY A 125 1.22 12.69 14.38
CA GLY A 125 1.34 13.51 15.59
C GLY A 125 1.12 12.63 16.80
N ALA A 126 2.01 12.73 17.78
CA ALA A 126 1.87 12.03 19.05
C ALA A 126 0.57 12.49 19.73
N SER A 127 -0.51 11.74 19.57
CA SER A 127 -1.64 11.85 20.48
C SER A 127 -1.09 11.52 21.86
N GLY A 128 -1.27 12.45 22.81
CA GLY A 128 -0.86 12.28 24.19
C GLY A 128 -1.25 10.89 24.66
N ARG A 129 -0.23 10.11 25.05
CA ARG A 129 -0.45 8.85 25.74
C ARG A 129 -1.03 9.22 27.10
N ASP A 130 -2.34 9.08 27.27
CA ASP A 130 -2.85 8.76 28.59
C ASP A 130 -2.19 7.44 28.98
N SER A 131 -1.32 7.49 29.99
CA SER A 131 -0.41 6.41 30.38
C SER A 131 -1.11 5.12 30.83
N ASP A 132 -2.42 5.19 31.06
CA ASP A 132 -3.20 4.13 31.72
C ASP A 132 -4.15 3.40 30.76
N ALA A 133 -4.30 3.88 29.51
CA ALA A 133 -5.07 3.18 28.49
C ALA A 133 -4.22 2.11 27.79
N ALA A 134 -4.75 0.89 27.68
CA ALA A 134 -4.08 -0.20 26.95
C ALA A 134 -3.75 0.24 25.52
N ASP A 135 -2.49 0.06 25.09
CA ASP A 135 -2.04 0.46 23.75
C ASP A 135 -2.91 -0.24 22.68
N PRO A 136 -3.73 0.49 21.91
CA PRO A 136 -4.61 -0.11 20.92
C PRO A 136 -3.83 -0.79 19.79
N TRP A 137 -2.55 -0.45 19.65
CA TRP A 137 -1.58 -1.03 18.72
C TRP A 137 -0.71 -2.13 19.34
N ALA A 138 -0.95 -2.56 20.58
CA ALA A 138 -0.22 -3.69 21.16
C ALA A 138 -0.40 -4.96 20.31
N LEU A 139 0.59 -5.85 20.31
CA LEU A 139 0.51 -7.15 19.65
C LEU A 139 0.37 -8.25 20.69
N SER A 140 -0.40 -9.27 20.35
CA SER A 140 -0.51 -10.49 21.15
C SER A 140 0.79 -11.30 21.08
N ALA A 141 1.25 -11.85 22.21
CA ALA A 141 2.44 -12.68 22.30
C ALA A 141 2.18 -14.07 21.71
N LEU A 142 2.33 -14.24 20.39
CA LEU A 142 1.94 -15.46 19.69
C LEU A 142 2.60 -16.75 20.24
N HIS A 143 3.81 -16.64 20.81
CA HIS A 143 4.51 -17.78 21.41
C HIS A 143 3.80 -18.35 22.67
N GLU A 144 2.97 -17.54 23.35
CA GLU A 144 2.21 -17.93 24.53
C GLU A 144 0.87 -18.59 24.19
N ALA A 145 0.50 -18.66 22.91
CA ALA A 145 -0.83 -19.09 22.48
C ALA A 145 -1.14 -20.58 22.70
N GLY A 146 -0.13 -21.42 22.98
CA GLY A 146 -0.31 -22.86 23.15
C GLY A 146 -0.29 -23.64 21.83
N THR A 147 -1.27 -23.40 20.96
CA THR A 147 -1.42 -24.10 19.66
C THR A 147 -1.27 -23.16 18.47
N ALA A 148 -0.99 -23.73 17.29
CA ALA A 148 -0.89 -22.95 16.05
C ALA A 148 -2.21 -22.25 15.69
N GLU A 149 -3.36 -22.88 15.95
CA GLU A 149 -4.69 -22.31 15.72
C GLU A 149 -4.98 -21.12 16.63
N ARG A 150 -4.59 -21.21 17.91
CA ARG A 150 -4.73 -20.09 18.85
C ARG A 150 -3.82 -18.93 18.45
N ALA A 151 -2.58 -19.22 18.06
CA ALA A 151 -1.66 -18.19 17.55
C ALA A 151 -2.23 -17.50 16.29
N ARG A 152 -2.82 -18.28 15.36
CA ARG A 152 -3.52 -17.74 14.19
C ARG A 152 -4.68 -16.83 14.58
N ALA A 153 -5.52 -17.25 15.52
CA ALA A 153 -6.66 -16.46 15.98
C ALA A 153 -6.18 -15.12 16.57
N TRP A 154 -5.13 -15.12 17.39
CA TRP A 154 -4.53 -13.92 17.96
C TRP A 154 -3.94 -13.00 16.89
N ALA A 155 -3.18 -13.54 15.93
CA ALA A 155 -2.62 -12.75 14.83
C ALA A 155 -3.70 -12.10 13.96
N ARG A 156 -4.78 -12.82 13.63
CA ARG A 156 -5.92 -12.27 12.87
C ARG A 156 -6.66 -11.21 13.67
N ALA A 157 -6.84 -11.41 14.98
CA ALA A 157 -7.47 -10.42 15.85
C ALA A 157 -6.63 -9.13 15.94
N ASP A 158 -5.31 -9.25 16.08
CA ASP A 158 -4.37 -8.12 16.02
C ASP A 158 -4.50 -7.37 14.70
N ALA A 159 -4.41 -8.07 13.56
CA ALA A 159 -4.49 -7.45 12.25
C ALA A 159 -5.84 -6.76 12.02
N ARG A 160 -6.97 -7.39 12.38
CA ARG A 160 -8.31 -6.79 12.29
C ARG A 160 -8.41 -5.51 13.11
N ARG A 161 -7.96 -5.53 14.36
CA ARG A 161 -7.96 -4.36 15.24
C ARG A 161 -7.14 -3.23 14.64
N ARG A 162 -5.91 -3.50 14.21
CA ARG A 162 -5.00 -2.49 13.61
C ARG A 162 -5.53 -1.92 12.30
N ILE A 163 -6.07 -2.77 11.42
CA ILE A 163 -6.72 -2.35 10.16
C ILE A 163 -7.94 -1.47 10.45
N ALA A 164 -8.79 -1.86 11.41
CA ALA A 164 -9.97 -1.09 11.80
C ALA A 164 -9.59 0.27 12.39
N LEU A 165 -8.56 0.33 13.24
CA LEU A 165 -8.04 1.59 13.80
C LEU A 165 -7.51 2.52 12.70
N ALA A 166 -6.77 1.98 11.73
CA ALA A 166 -6.24 2.77 10.62
C ALA A 166 -7.35 3.31 9.68
N ALA A 167 -8.46 2.57 9.53
CA ALA A 167 -9.56 2.94 8.65
C ALA A 167 -10.72 3.70 9.34
N GLY A 168 -10.91 3.56 10.65
CA GLY A 168 -12.11 4.00 11.39
C GLY A 168 -12.12 5.50 11.72
N PRO A 169 -13.27 6.20 11.63
CA PRO A 169 -13.34 7.68 11.74
C PRO A 169 -12.94 8.18 13.13
N GLY A 170 -11.98 9.12 13.20
CA GLY A 170 -11.57 9.78 14.44
C GLY A 170 -10.25 9.30 15.04
N GLY A 171 -9.24 10.17 15.02
CA GLY A 171 -8.40 10.47 16.19
C GLY A 171 -7.36 9.47 16.72
N ALA A 172 -7.29 8.22 16.28
CA ALA A 172 -6.16 7.37 16.69
C ALA A 172 -4.93 7.73 15.85
N ALA A 173 -3.87 8.21 16.49
CA ALA A 173 -2.57 8.41 15.85
C ALA A 173 -2.17 7.17 15.05
N LEU A 174 -1.59 7.40 13.87
CA LEU A 174 -1.08 6.36 12.96
C LEU A 174 -0.35 5.23 13.72
N PRO A 175 -0.34 3.99 13.18
CA PRO A 175 0.33 2.87 13.84
C PRO A 175 1.74 3.26 14.30
N PRO A 176 2.16 2.87 15.52
CA PRO A 176 3.51 3.13 15.98
C PRO A 176 4.52 2.55 14.97
N PRO A 177 5.75 3.09 14.93
CA PRO A 177 6.82 2.51 14.12
C PRO A 177 6.95 1.01 14.39
N SER A 178 7.46 0.26 13.40
CA SER A 178 7.58 -1.21 13.36
C SER A 178 7.54 -1.87 14.75
N PRO A 179 6.67 -2.88 14.97
CA PRO A 179 6.48 -3.46 16.30
C PRO A 179 7.83 -3.80 16.94
N ARG A 180 8.05 -3.28 18.16
CA ARG A 180 9.28 -3.53 18.92
C ARG A 180 9.37 -5.01 19.23
N PRO A 181 10.53 -5.66 19.06
CA PRO A 181 10.73 -7.01 19.59
C PRO A 181 10.55 -6.97 21.12
N ALA A 182 9.77 -7.90 21.67
CA ALA A 182 9.31 -7.87 23.06
C ALA A 182 10.40 -8.16 24.13
N ARG A 183 11.70 -8.10 23.80
CA ARG A 183 12.78 -8.37 24.77
C ARG A 183 13.62 -7.12 25.06
N GLY A 184 13.47 -6.64 26.30
CA GLY A 184 14.51 -6.14 27.21
C GLY A 184 15.47 -5.05 26.75
N GLY A 185 15.29 -3.84 27.29
CA GLY A 185 16.37 -2.97 27.78
C GLY A 185 17.31 -2.27 26.80
N ASP A 186 17.49 -2.75 25.57
CA ASP A 186 18.46 -2.15 24.65
C ASP A 186 17.94 -0.85 24.00
N PRO A 187 18.81 0.16 23.82
CA PRO A 187 18.45 1.38 23.10
C PRO A 187 18.06 1.02 21.65
N PRO A 188 17.25 1.86 20.98
CA PRO A 188 16.78 1.57 19.64
C PRO A 188 17.99 1.38 18.71
N ALA A 189 18.15 0.17 18.17
CA ALA A 189 18.86 0.05 16.91
C ALA A 189 18.09 0.91 15.92
N ALA A 190 18.74 1.95 15.37
CA ALA A 190 18.15 2.82 14.35
C ALA A 190 17.72 2.03 13.09
N ASP A 191 18.15 0.76 12.98
CA ASP A 191 17.73 -0.21 11.98
C ASP A 191 16.92 -1.33 12.66
N ALA A 192 15.69 -1.57 12.20
CA ALA A 192 14.95 -2.76 12.57
C ALA A 192 15.71 -3.99 12.05
N ASP A 193 16.26 -4.80 12.95
CA ASP A 193 16.96 -6.04 12.63
C ASP A 193 16.00 -7.01 11.94
N TRP A 194 16.48 -7.71 10.91
CA TRP A 194 15.71 -8.74 10.23
C TRP A 194 15.51 -9.99 11.09
N ARG A 195 16.39 -10.20 12.08
CA ARG A 195 16.38 -11.35 12.98
C ARG A 195 15.13 -11.37 13.84
N ASP A 196 14.38 -12.45 13.70
CA ASP A 196 13.19 -12.70 14.50
C ASP A 196 13.60 -13.06 15.95
N PRO A 197 13.03 -12.42 16.98
CA PRO A 197 13.38 -12.70 18.38
C PRO A 197 13.14 -14.16 18.80
N CYS A 198 12.25 -14.86 18.10
CA CYS A 198 11.99 -16.27 18.37
C CYS A 198 13.08 -17.17 17.78
N LEU A 199 13.72 -16.79 16.66
CA LEU A 199 14.79 -17.58 16.02
C LEU A 199 15.97 -17.74 16.99
N GLY A 200 16.21 -18.96 17.46
CA GLY A 200 17.31 -19.29 18.40
C GLY A 200 16.94 -19.35 19.89
N SER A 201 15.67 -19.21 20.26
CA SER A 201 15.21 -19.44 21.64
C SER A 201 15.36 -20.90 22.07
N ALA A 202 15.55 -21.14 23.38
CA ALA A 202 15.80 -22.46 23.96
C ALA A 202 14.78 -23.55 23.49
N PRO A 203 15.23 -24.80 23.26
CA PRO A 203 14.37 -25.88 22.83
C PRO A 203 13.28 -26.19 23.87
N GLY A 204 12.07 -26.51 23.41
CA GLY A 204 10.88 -26.77 24.25
C GLY A 204 9.80 -25.69 24.15
N GLY A 205 8.66 -25.91 24.82
CA GLY A 205 7.52 -24.99 24.84
C GLY A 205 6.36 -25.41 23.93
N THR A 206 5.39 -24.51 23.82
CA THR A 206 4.12 -24.69 23.12
C THR A 206 4.32 -25.03 21.64
N GLU A 207 3.31 -25.61 20.99
CA GLU A 207 3.33 -25.81 19.53
C GLU A 207 3.49 -24.47 18.80
N ALA A 208 2.81 -23.43 19.28
CA ALA A 208 2.97 -22.07 18.77
C ALA A 208 4.43 -21.59 18.85
N ALA A 209 5.09 -21.71 20.01
CA ALA A 209 6.49 -21.32 20.17
C ALA A 209 7.44 -22.11 19.25
N ARG A 210 7.19 -23.41 19.06
CA ARG A 210 7.94 -24.25 18.12
C ARG A 210 7.77 -23.78 16.67
N LEU A 211 6.55 -23.42 16.28
CA LEU A 211 6.26 -22.90 14.94
C LEU A 211 6.97 -21.56 14.71
N LEU A 212 6.89 -20.62 15.65
CA LEU A 212 7.55 -19.33 15.51
C LEU A 212 9.08 -19.46 15.44
N ARG A 213 9.67 -20.48 16.08
CA ARG A 213 11.09 -20.80 15.89
C ARG A 213 11.41 -21.35 14.50
N ALA A 214 10.48 -22.07 13.87
CA ALA A 214 10.70 -22.67 12.56
C ALA A 214 10.60 -21.65 11.42
N ILE A 215 9.67 -20.69 11.51
CA ILE A 215 9.38 -19.74 10.41
C ILE A 215 9.55 -18.26 10.76
N GLY A 216 9.66 -17.92 12.04
CA GLY A 216 9.59 -16.54 12.53
C GLY A 216 8.16 -16.03 12.72
N GLU A 217 7.97 -15.15 13.68
CA GLU A 217 6.73 -14.41 13.93
C GLU A 217 6.28 -13.59 12.72
N ALA A 218 7.21 -12.98 11.99
CA ALA A 218 6.89 -12.24 10.78
C ALA A 218 6.18 -13.12 9.72
N SER A 219 6.77 -14.27 9.38
CA SER A 219 6.16 -15.21 8.44
C SER A 219 4.89 -15.84 8.99
N ALA A 220 4.83 -16.15 10.29
CA ALA A 220 3.63 -16.67 10.93
C ALA A 220 2.44 -15.69 10.79
N ARG A 221 2.63 -14.41 11.11
CA ARG A 221 1.58 -13.39 11.00
C ARG A 221 1.06 -13.23 9.58
N VAL A 222 1.95 -13.24 8.57
CA VAL A 222 1.55 -13.21 7.15
C VAL A 222 0.80 -14.49 6.78
N ALA A 223 1.32 -15.67 7.11
CA ALA A 223 0.68 -16.95 6.82
C ALA A 223 -0.73 -17.05 7.42
N PHE A 224 -0.88 -16.64 8.68
CA PHE A 224 -2.15 -16.64 9.41
C PHE A 224 -3.18 -15.67 8.82
N CYS A 225 -2.73 -14.53 8.29
CA CYS A 225 -3.60 -13.54 7.66
C CYS A 225 -3.86 -13.84 6.17
N ARG A 226 -3.00 -14.61 5.48
CA ARG A 226 -3.10 -14.89 4.03
C ARG A 226 -4.27 -15.81 3.67
N SER A 227 -4.56 -16.81 4.50
CA SER A 227 -5.64 -17.78 4.25
C SER A 227 -7.01 -17.14 4.51
N GLN A 228 -7.94 -17.25 3.55
CA GLN A 228 -9.27 -16.65 3.66
C GLN A 228 -10.12 -17.32 4.76
N PRO A 229 -10.26 -18.67 4.79
CA PRO A 229 -11.06 -19.33 5.81
C PRO A 229 -10.55 -19.03 7.23
N GLU A 230 -11.47 -18.83 8.17
CA GLU A 230 -11.10 -18.69 9.58
C GLU A 230 -10.44 -19.97 10.10
N ARG A 231 -11.00 -21.11 9.67
CA ARG A 231 -10.51 -22.46 9.94
C ARG A 231 -10.11 -23.12 8.62
N PRO A 232 -8.82 -23.13 8.25
CA PRO A 232 -8.35 -23.82 7.06
C PRO A 232 -8.57 -25.34 7.21
N ARG A 233 -8.78 -26.03 6.10
CA ARG A 233 -8.89 -27.49 6.10
C ARG A 233 -7.50 -28.11 6.39
N PRO A 234 -7.43 -29.32 6.98
CA PRO A 234 -6.18 -30.06 7.07
C PRO A 234 -5.52 -30.19 5.69
N GLY A 235 -4.23 -29.85 5.58
CA GLY A 235 -3.49 -29.87 4.32
C GLY A 235 -3.82 -28.75 3.31
N GLU A 236 -4.67 -27.77 3.67
CA GLU A 236 -4.95 -26.62 2.80
C GLU A 236 -3.68 -25.81 2.54
N VAL A 237 -3.47 -25.41 1.29
CA VAL A 237 -2.35 -24.56 0.86
C VAL A 237 -2.86 -23.24 0.30
N THR A 238 -2.10 -22.17 0.53
CA THR A 238 -2.39 -20.80 0.02
C THR A 238 -1.49 -20.41 -1.16
N GLY A 239 -0.77 -21.38 -1.70
CA GLY A 239 0.18 -21.26 -2.81
C GLY A 239 1.15 -22.44 -2.84
N PRO A 240 2.02 -22.53 -3.84
CA PRO A 240 3.00 -23.61 -3.97
C PRO A 240 3.87 -23.72 -2.72
N GLY A 241 3.78 -24.86 -2.02
CA GLY A 241 4.53 -25.12 -0.78
C GLY A 241 4.19 -24.19 0.39
N LEU A 242 3.04 -23.50 0.37
CA LEU A 242 2.64 -22.55 1.42
C LEU A 242 1.43 -23.09 2.20
N PRO A 243 1.62 -23.95 3.22
CA PRO A 243 0.52 -24.43 4.04
C PRO A 243 -0.25 -23.26 4.67
N ALA A 244 -1.58 -23.35 4.67
CA ALA A 244 -2.48 -22.34 5.22
C ALA A 244 -2.38 -22.23 6.74
N LEU A 245 -2.03 -23.34 7.39
CA LEU A 245 -1.67 -23.46 8.80
C LEU A 245 -0.32 -24.19 8.87
N PRO A 246 0.82 -23.48 8.83
CA PRO A 246 2.13 -24.11 8.94
C PRO A 246 2.29 -24.76 10.31
N ALA A 247 2.99 -25.89 10.34
CA ALA A 247 3.35 -26.61 11.56
C ALA A 247 4.87 -26.57 11.78
N PRO A 248 5.37 -26.80 13.01
CA PRO A 248 6.81 -26.78 13.28
C PRO A 248 7.62 -27.79 12.46
N ASP A 249 7.05 -28.96 12.21
CA ASP A 249 7.61 -30.08 11.46
C ASP A 249 7.33 -29.97 9.95
N GLU A 250 6.25 -29.30 9.57
CA GLU A 250 5.87 -29.05 8.17
C GLU A 250 5.66 -27.55 7.88
N PRO A 251 6.72 -26.72 7.96
CA PRO A 251 6.59 -25.27 7.76
C PRO A 251 6.44 -24.87 6.29
N GLY A 252 6.81 -25.75 5.35
CA GLY A 252 6.82 -25.45 3.92
C GLY A 252 7.77 -24.30 3.55
N ASN A 253 7.38 -23.53 2.53
CA ASN A 253 8.14 -22.38 2.05
C ASN A 253 8.17 -21.21 3.04
N TRP A 254 7.34 -21.21 4.09
CA TRP A 254 7.37 -20.16 5.12
C TRP A 254 8.69 -20.10 5.90
N ALA A 255 9.46 -21.20 5.93
CA ALA A 255 10.78 -21.24 6.56
C ALA A 255 11.91 -20.71 5.66
N ARG A 256 11.66 -20.47 4.37
CA ARG A 256 12.70 -20.11 3.40
C ARG A 256 12.92 -18.60 3.35
N HIS A 257 14.17 -18.18 3.14
CA HIS A 257 14.53 -16.78 2.87
C HIS A 257 14.62 -16.55 1.35
N THR A 258 13.54 -16.84 0.64
CA THR A 258 13.43 -16.69 -0.82
C THR A 258 12.11 -16.03 -1.19
N ASP A 259 11.96 -15.65 -2.46
CA ASP A 259 10.72 -15.15 -3.06
C ASP A 259 9.51 -16.08 -2.86
N ALA A 260 9.75 -17.39 -2.76
CA ALA A 260 8.74 -18.39 -2.42
C ALA A 260 8.11 -18.20 -1.03
N ASN A 261 8.72 -17.40 -0.14
CA ASN A 261 8.14 -16.97 1.14
C ASN A 261 7.57 -15.55 1.00
N PRO A 262 6.24 -15.39 0.92
CA PRO A 262 5.61 -14.07 0.72
C PRO A 262 5.97 -13.05 1.79
N ALA A 263 6.15 -13.48 3.04
CA ALA A 263 6.54 -12.58 4.12
C ALA A 263 7.97 -12.05 3.94
N PHE A 264 8.89 -12.92 3.51
CA PHE A 264 10.25 -12.53 3.18
C PHE A 264 10.26 -11.61 1.96
N ALA A 265 9.57 -11.97 0.88
CA ALA A 265 9.50 -11.18 -0.35
C ALA A 265 9.03 -9.74 -0.10
N VAL A 266 7.92 -9.56 0.64
CA VAL A 266 7.37 -8.24 0.96
C VAL A 266 8.32 -7.43 1.86
N ARG A 267 8.94 -8.06 2.86
CA ARG A 267 9.92 -7.39 3.74
C ARG A 267 11.20 -7.02 2.97
N TYR A 268 11.63 -7.86 2.02
CA TYR A 268 12.78 -7.62 1.16
C TYR A 268 12.55 -6.45 0.20
N ALA A 269 11.38 -6.39 -0.45
CA ALA A 269 10.98 -5.25 -1.25
C ALA A 269 11.01 -3.94 -0.45
N HIS A 270 10.49 -3.95 0.79
CA HIS A 270 10.59 -2.81 1.70
C HIS A 270 12.05 -2.42 1.98
N ALA A 271 12.88 -3.37 2.40
CA ALA A 271 14.28 -3.11 2.76
C ALA A 271 15.05 -2.53 1.58
N HIS A 272 14.92 -3.14 0.38
CA HIS A 272 15.57 -2.65 -0.83
C HIS A 272 15.09 -1.24 -1.19
N ALA A 273 13.78 -0.99 -1.23
CA ALA A 273 13.22 0.32 -1.54
C ALA A 273 13.68 1.40 -0.55
N HIS A 274 13.73 1.07 0.74
CA HIS A 274 14.18 1.96 1.80
C HIS A 274 15.68 2.29 1.68
N VAL A 275 16.55 1.28 1.55
CA VAL A 275 18.00 1.50 1.40
C VAL A 275 18.30 2.32 0.16
N THR A 276 17.62 2.02 -0.94
CA THR A 276 17.75 2.74 -2.21
C THR A 276 17.38 4.22 -2.05
N ALA A 277 16.20 4.51 -1.48
CA ALA A 277 15.68 5.86 -1.35
C ALA A 277 16.46 6.75 -0.38
N PHE A 278 17.02 6.18 0.69
CA PHE A 278 17.55 6.97 1.82
C PHE A 278 19.04 6.78 2.09
N ARG A 279 19.62 5.60 1.81
CA ARG A 279 21.04 5.33 2.07
C ARG A 279 21.88 5.48 0.80
N TRP A 280 21.58 4.72 -0.23
CA TRP A 280 22.32 4.80 -1.50
C TRP A 280 22.20 6.18 -2.13
N ALA A 281 21.01 6.79 -2.08
CA ALA A 281 20.83 8.17 -2.52
C ALA A 281 21.81 9.13 -1.82
N ARG A 282 21.89 9.07 -0.49
CA ARG A 282 22.81 9.90 0.30
C ARG A 282 24.27 9.61 -0.02
N ASP A 283 24.65 8.34 -0.05
CA ASP A 283 26.05 7.91 -0.22
C ASP A 283 26.58 8.24 -1.64
N LEU A 284 25.69 8.31 -2.64
CA LEU A 284 26.01 8.70 -4.02
C LEU A 284 25.77 10.20 -4.31
N GLY A 285 25.34 10.99 -3.32
CA GLY A 285 25.01 12.41 -3.51
C GLY A 285 23.79 12.66 -4.42
N LEU A 286 22.90 11.67 -4.57
CA LEU A 286 21.67 11.77 -5.33
C LEU A 286 20.56 12.38 -4.46
N ALA A 287 19.84 13.35 -5.01
CA ALA A 287 18.73 14.00 -4.33
C ALA A 287 17.39 13.50 -4.88
N ARG A 288 16.42 13.36 -3.98
CA ARG A 288 14.99 13.26 -4.32
C ARG A 288 14.47 14.59 -4.86
N THR A 289 13.30 14.57 -5.50
CA THR A 289 12.72 15.80 -6.02
C THR A 289 12.32 16.73 -4.87
N PRO A 290 12.69 18.03 -4.90
CA PRO A 290 12.28 18.99 -3.87
C PRO A 290 10.75 19.04 -3.69
N ALA A 291 10.32 19.24 -2.45
CA ALA A 291 8.92 19.44 -2.11
C ALA A 291 8.32 20.59 -2.95
N GLY A 292 7.09 20.41 -3.44
CA GLY A 292 6.39 21.40 -4.27
C GLY A 292 6.85 21.50 -5.74
N ARG A 293 8.01 20.96 -6.14
CA ARG A 293 8.48 21.01 -7.54
C ARG A 293 7.90 19.86 -8.36
N GLY A 294 7.18 20.06 -9.46
CA GLY A 294 6.69 18.95 -10.30
C GLY A 294 7.79 18.09 -10.96
N TYR A 295 7.41 16.93 -11.52
CA TYR A 295 8.30 16.13 -12.36
C TYR A 295 8.44 16.75 -13.76
N CYS A 296 9.64 16.70 -14.34
CA CYS A 296 9.88 17.13 -15.71
C CYS A 296 9.27 16.14 -16.72
N ALA A 297 9.19 16.52 -18.01
CA ALA A 297 8.64 15.66 -19.05
C ALA A 297 9.37 14.32 -19.18
N ALA A 298 10.70 14.30 -19.05
CA ALA A 298 11.50 13.07 -19.13
C ALA A 298 11.23 12.12 -17.95
N ALA A 299 11.14 12.65 -16.74
CA ALA A 299 10.78 11.87 -15.55
C ALA A 299 9.33 11.36 -15.61
N VAL A 300 8.40 12.17 -16.14
CA VAL A 300 7.02 11.73 -16.37
C VAL A 300 7.00 10.57 -17.36
N ALA A 301 7.71 10.67 -18.49
CA ALA A 301 7.76 9.60 -19.49
C ALA A 301 8.37 8.30 -18.93
N ASP A 302 9.43 8.39 -18.11
CA ASP A 302 10.04 7.23 -17.43
C ASP A 302 9.04 6.55 -16.48
N LEU A 303 8.29 7.35 -15.70
CA LEU A 303 7.29 6.84 -14.77
C LEU A 303 5.97 6.42 -15.46
N ASP A 304 5.77 6.75 -16.72
CA ASP A 304 4.62 6.33 -17.53
C ASP A 304 4.88 5.02 -18.30
N ALA A 305 6.14 4.55 -18.32
CA ALA A 305 6.50 3.28 -18.92
C ALA A 305 5.71 2.11 -18.27
N PRO A 306 5.38 1.03 -18.99
CA PRO A 306 4.41 0.03 -18.52
C PRO A 306 4.71 -0.56 -17.12
N PRO A 307 5.95 -0.96 -16.77
CA PRO A 307 6.25 -1.45 -15.43
C PRO A 307 6.08 -0.39 -14.33
N ALA A 308 6.46 0.86 -14.62
CA ALA A 308 6.30 1.99 -13.70
C ALA A 308 4.82 2.36 -13.51
N ALA A 309 4.04 2.40 -14.60
CA ALA A 309 2.61 2.62 -14.57
C ALA A 309 1.87 1.53 -13.79
N ALA A 310 2.29 0.27 -13.91
CA ALA A 310 1.75 -0.84 -13.12
C ALA A 310 2.02 -0.66 -11.61
N LEU A 311 3.25 -0.26 -11.24
CA LEU A 311 3.62 0.04 -9.86
C LEU A 311 2.85 1.24 -9.28
N ILE A 312 2.75 2.33 -10.02
CA ILE A 312 1.97 3.52 -9.62
C ILE A 312 0.49 3.15 -9.48
N GLY A 313 -0.01 2.28 -10.36
CA GLY A 313 -1.33 1.70 -10.25
C GLY A 313 -1.53 0.91 -8.96
N ALA A 314 -0.58 0.05 -8.59
CA ALA A 314 -0.60 -0.67 -7.32
C ALA A 314 -0.54 0.29 -6.11
N LEU A 315 0.20 1.41 -6.20
CA LEU A 315 0.15 2.45 -5.16
C LEU A 315 -1.24 3.08 -5.06
N PHE A 316 -1.90 3.36 -6.19
CA PHE A 316 -3.27 3.89 -6.20
C PHE A 316 -4.28 2.94 -5.53
N ASP A 317 -4.14 1.63 -5.73
CA ASP A 317 -5.08 0.63 -5.20
C ASP A 317 -5.02 0.48 -3.66
N GLY A 318 -3.95 0.94 -3.01
CA GLY A 318 -3.67 0.72 -1.59
C GLY A 318 -4.74 1.22 -0.61
N PRO A 319 -5.14 2.50 -0.65
CA PRO A 319 -6.19 3.01 0.23
C PRO A 319 -7.52 2.26 0.07
N GLY A 320 -7.86 1.87 -1.18
CA GLY A 320 -9.04 1.06 -1.47
C GLY A 320 -8.94 -0.34 -0.87
N ALA A 321 -7.77 -0.99 -0.97
CA ALA A 321 -7.51 -2.29 -0.37
C ALA A 321 -7.59 -2.26 1.17
N LEU A 322 -7.04 -1.23 1.82
CA LEU A 322 -7.14 -1.04 3.27
C LEU A 322 -8.60 -0.85 3.69
N ALA A 323 -9.33 0.03 3.01
CA ALA A 323 -10.74 0.27 3.30
C ALA A 323 -11.60 -0.99 3.11
N ALA A 324 -11.32 -1.79 2.08
CA ALA A 324 -11.99 -3.07 1.85
C ALA A 324 -11.67 -4.10 2.95
N ALA A 325 -10.40 -4.22 3.35
CA ALA A 325 -9.97 -5.08 4.45
C ALA A 325 -10.66 -4.71 5.77
N ALA A 326 -10.82 -3.42 6.05
CA ALA A 326 -11.52 -2.91 7.22
C ALA A 326 -13.03 -3.21 7.17
N ARG A 327 -13.71 -2.82 6.07
CA ARG A 327 -15.17 -3.03 5.92
C ARG A 327 -15.57 -4.49 6.03
N ARG A 328 -14.75 -5.40 5.50
CA ARG A 328 -15.02 -6.84 5.51
C ARG A 328 -14.42 -7.56 6.72
N SER A 329 -13.61 -6.88 7.54
CA SER A 329 -12.85 -7.48 8.64
C SER A 329 -12.01 -8.70 8.18
N GLU A 330 -11.39 -8.57 7.00
CA GLU A 330 -10.69 -9.62 6.26
C GLU A 330 -9.23 -9.22 5.98
N PRO A 331 -8.26 -9.61 6.85
CA PRO A 331 -6.85 -9.23 6.70
C PRO A 331 -6.18 -9.73 5.42
N HIS A 332 -6.66 -10.83 4.84
CA HIS A 332 -6.09 -11.42 3.62
C HIS A 332 -6.14 -10.46 2.42
N ILE A 333 -7.08 -9.50 2.41
CA ILE A 333 -7.17 -8.46 1.38
C ILE A 333 -5.91 -7.58 1.41
N LEU A 334 -5.49 -7.16 2.60
CA LEU A 334 -4.26 -6.37 2.78
C LEU A 334 -3.02 -7.21 2.46
N VAL A 335 -2.99 -8.49 2.85
CA VAL A 335 -1.87 -9.39 2.51
C VAL A 335 -1.68 -9.49 0.98
N ARG A 336 -2.76 -9.79 0.24
CA ARG A 336 -2.72 -9.88 -1.23
C ARG A 336 -2.31 -8.57 -1.89
N TYR A 337 -2.75 -7.45 -1.34
CA TYR A 337 -2.33 -6.13 -1.80
C TYR A 337 -0.82 -5.93 -1.66
N LEU A 338 -0.24 -6.23 -0.49
CA LEU A 338 1.19 -6.06 -0.25
C LEU A 338 2.04 -7.00 -1.12
N GLU A 339 1.58 -8.22 -1.36
CA GLU A 339 2.23 -9.14 -2.31
C GLU A 339 2.21 -8.58 -3.73
N GLY A 340 1.07 -8.07 -4.19
CA GLY A 340 0.94 -7.44 -5.51
C GLY A 340 1.83 -6.21 -5.66
N LEU A 341 1.90 -5.35 -4.63
CA LEU A 341 2.79 -4.19 -4.62
C LEU A 341 4.27 -4.60 -4.64
N SER A 342 4.63 -5.63 -3.88
CA SER A 342 5.98 -6.19 -3.86
C SER A 342 6.37 -6.76 -5.23
N ALA A 343 5.47 -7.48 -5.89
CA ALA A 343 5.72 -8.03 -7.22
C ALA A 343 5.90 -6.91 -8.27
N ALA A 344 4.99 -5.94 -8.30
CA ALA A 344 5.07 -4.79 -9.20
C ALA A 344 6.36 -3.97 -8.97
N TYR A 345 6.81 -3.86 -7.72
CA TYR A 345 8.07 -3.21 -7.40
C TYR A 345 9.28 -3.93 -7.99
N HIS A 346 9.35 -5.26 -7.86
CA HIS A 346 10.47 -6.03 -8.40
C HIS A 346 10.49 -6.02 -9.93
N GLU A 347 9.33 -6.15 -10.57
CA GLU A 347 9.21 -6.05 -12.03
C GLU A 347 9.68 -4.68 -12.54
N TRP A 348 9.22 -3.59 -11.92
CA TRP A 348 9.68 -2.24 -12.26
C TRP A 348 11.18 -2.06 -12.03
N ARG A 349 11.70 -2.50 -10.88
CA ARG A 349 13.12 -2.39 -10.53
C ARG A 349 14.01 -3.05 -11.57
N GLU A 350 13.66 -4.27 -11.96
CA GLU A 350 14.38 -5.04 -12.98
C GLU A 350 14.33 -4.34 -14.34
N SER A 351 13.18 -3.76 -14.70
CA SER A 351 13.03 -3.05 -15.99
C SER A 351 13.84 -1.76 -16.10
N CYS A 352 14.18 -1.13 -14.98
CA CYS A 352 14.78 0.20 -14.95
C CYS A 352 16.26 0.19 -14.54
N ASP A 353 16.87 -0.99 -14.34
CA ASP A 353 18.19 -1.14 -13.68
C ASP A 353 18.29 -0.25 -12.45
N ALA A 354 17.22 -0.24 -11.64
CA ALA A 354 17.02 0.76 -10.59
C ALA A 354 18.14 0.65 -9.53
N ILE A 355 19.20 1.43 -9.78
CA ILE A 355 20.28 1.77 -8.87
C ILE A 355 21.17 0.54 -8.58
N THR A 356 21.66 -0.14 -9.61
CA THR A 356 22.96 -0.82 -9.50
C THR A 356 24.06 0.26 -9.56
N GLY A 357 25.09 0.12 -8.74
CA GLY A 357 26.21 1.08 -8.67
C GLY A 357 26.88 1.37 -10.03
N GLU A 358 26.67 0.52 -11.04
CA GLU A 358 27.26 0.63 -12.37
C GLU A 358 26.63 1.71 -13.25
N SER A 359 25.32 1.97 -13.15
CA SER A 359 24.66 3.05 -13.91
C SER A 359 24.80 4.43 -13.25
N THR A 360 25.13 4.46 -11.96
CA THR A 360 25.20 5.67 -11.12
C THR A 360 26.58 6.32 -11.10
N GLY A 361 27.63 5.62 -11.52
CA GLY A 361 29.00 6.15 -11.61
C GLY A 361 29.22 7.22 -12.69
N ARG A 362 28.20 7.54 -13.51
CA ARG A 362 28.29 8.54 -14.60
C ARG A 362 27.17 9.58 -14.59
N ALA A 363 26.49 9.74 -13.45
CA ALA A 363 25.24 10.52 -13.33
C ALA A 363 25.41 12.05 -13.29
N THR A 364 26.61 12.62 -13.41
CA THR A 364 26.85 14.04 -13.11
C THR A 364 26.94 15.00 -14.31
N ALA A 365 26.68 14.56 -15.56
CA ALA A 365 26.86 15.43 -16.73
C ALA A 365 25.59 15.82 -17.51
N ASP A 366 24.45 15.17 -17.29
CA ASP A 366 23.22 15.36 -18.07
C ASP A 366 22.02 15.60 -17.14
N GLY A 367 21.55 16.84 -17.08
CA GLY A 367 20.50 17.28 -16.15
C GLY A 367 19.19 16.49 -16.26
N GLY A 368 18.87 15.95 -17.45
CA GLY A 368 17.68 15.10 -17.64
C GLY A 368 17.77 13.76 -16.91
N ARG A 369 18.96 13.17 -16.80
CA ARG A 369 19.17 11.90 -16.09
C ARG A 369 19.02 12.05 -14.58
N GLY A 370 19.53 13.16 -14.03
CA GLY A 370 19.40 13.45 -12.60
C GLY A 370 17.95 13.57 -12.15
N GLU A 371 17.09 14.18 -12.97
CA GLU A 371 15.65 14.30 -12.68
C GLU A 371 14.89 12.97 -12.76
N ILE A 372 15.26 12.10 -13.72
CA ILE A 372 14.73 10.73 -13.78
C ILE A 372 15.14 9.95 -12.53
N THR A 373 16.42 10.01 -12.14
CA THR A 373 16.90 9.35 -10.92
C THR A 373 16.17 9.86 -9.68
N ALA A 374 15.95 11.17 -9.55
CA ALA A 374 15.18 11.75 -8.45
C ALA A 374 13.75 11.23 -8.38
N ALA A 375 13.08 11.08 -9.53
CA ALA A 375 11.73 10.54 -9.62
C ALA A 375 11.67 9.05 -9.24
N ARG A 376 12.65 8.24 -9.67
CA ARG A 376 12.76 6.82 -9.27
C ARG A 376 13.05 6.67 -7.77
N LEU A 377 13.83 7.57 -7.18
CA LEU A 377 14.07 7.61 -5.73
C LEU A 377 12.78 7.96 -4.95
N ASP A 378 11.97 8.88 -5.46
CA ASP A 378 10.66 9.17 -4.89
C ASP A 378 9.74 7.94 -4.96
N THR A 379 9.76 7.18 -6.07
CA THR A 379 9.02 5.91 -6.22
C THR A 379 9.47 4.87 -5.20
N CYS A 380 10.78 4.72 -4.97
CA CYS A 380 11.29 3.86 -3.89
C CYS A 380 10.82 4.32 -2.50
N ALA A 381 10.81 5.63 -2.23
CA ALA A 381 10.31 6.16 -0.95
C ALA A 381 8.81 5.88 -0.76
N ALA A 382 8.01 6.01 -1.82
CA ALA A 382 6.59 5.68 -1.84
C ALA A 382 6.33 4.21 -1.48
N VAL A 383 7.00 3.30 -2.18
CA VAL A 383 6.89 1.86 -1.92
C VAL A 383 7.31 1.52 -0.50
N ALA A 384 8.44 2.05 -0.03
CA ALA A 384 8.91 1.83 1.34
C ALA A 384 7.89 2.33 2.38
N GLY A 385 7.31 3.52 2.20
CA GLY A 385 6.30 4.08 3.12
C GLY A 385 5.03 3.22 3.20
N VAL A 386 4.52 2.80 2.04
CA VAL A 386 3.31 1.97 1.92
C VAL A 386 3.53 0.57 2.48
N LEU A 387 4.62 -0.10 2.10
CA LEU A 387 4.96 -1.44 2.61
C LEU A 387 5.19 -1.44 4.12
N ARG A 388 5.94 -0.46 4.65
CA ARG A 388 6.16 -0.32 6.11
C ARG A 388 4.85 -0.23 6.87
N THR A 389 3.93 0.59 6.37
CA THR A 389 2.62 0.80 6.99
C THR A 389 1.80 -0.48 6.92
N GLY A 390 1.67 -1.10 5.75
CA GLY A 390 0.91 -2.35 5.59
C GLY A 390 1.45 -3.49 6.44
N LEU A 391 2.77 -3.68 6.49
CA LEU A 391 3.43 -4.65 7.37
C LEU A 391 3.12 -4.36 8.84
N SER A 392 3.22 -3.09 9.27
CA SER A 392 2.86 -2.70 10.65
C SER A 392 1.40 -3.02 10.97
N LEU A 393 0.46 -2.83 10.04
CA LEU A 393 -0.96 -3.19 10.25
C LEU A 393 -1.18 -4.69 10.41
N LEU A 394 -0.34 -5.53 9.80
CA LEU A 394 -0.33 -6.98 10.00
C LEU A 394 0.44 -7.43 11.26
N GLY A 395 1.05 -6.49 11.99
CA GLY A 395 1.91 -6.78 13.13
C GLY A 395 3.29 -7.31 12.74
N VAL A 396 3.72 -7.06 11.51
CA VAL A 396 5.00 -7.52 10.97
C VAL A 396 6.00 -6.37 10.98
N SER A 397 7.25 -6.65 11.38
CA SER A 397 8.32 -5.67 11.31
C SER A 397 8.75 -5.43 9.86
N ALA A 398 9.03 -4.17 9.53
CA ALA A 398 9.55 -3.75 8.23
C ALA A 398 11.05 -3.43 8.38
N PRO A 399 11.96 -4.40 8.20
CA PRO A 399 13.39 -4.20 8.39
C PRO A 399 13.97 -3.29 7.31
N THR A 400 15.00 -2.52 7.67
CA THR A 400 15.75 -1.66 6.74
C THR A 400 16.98 -2.35 6.16
N ARG A 401 17.29 -3.57 6.62
CA ARG A 401 18.34 -4.47 6.13
C ARG A 401 17.87 -5.91 6.30
N LEU A 402 18.06 -6.75 5.29
CA LEU A 402 17.71 -8.18 5.28
C LEU A 402 18.88 -9.03 4.85
#